data_AF-A0A7J7GY51-F1
#
_entry.id   AF-A0A7J7GY51-F1
#
_cell.length_a   1.000
_cell.length_b   1.000
_cell.length_c   1.000
_cell.angle_alpha   90.00
_cell.angle_beta   90.00
_cell.angle_gamma   90.00
#
_symmetry.space_group_name_H-M   'P 1'
#
loop_
_entity.id
_entity.type
_entity.pdbx_description
1 polymer ?
#
loop_
_entity_poly.entity_id
_entity_poly.type
_entity_poly.pdbx_seq_one_letter_code
_entity_poly.pdbx_strand_id
1 'polypeptide(L)'
;MEFMASLPDRDDEKVVLVGHSYGGLGISLAMERFPEKISVGVFITAYMPNCQHPPATLSYKKSSLHSTMDCRFSFDQGPENPPTSVIFGREYMATNVYQHCQTEVSV
;
A
#
# COMPACT_ATOMS: atom_id res chain seq x y z
N MET A 1 13.68 0.91 -2.07
CA MET A 1 14.12 1.89 -3.10
C MET A 1 15.52 1.62 -3.63
N GLU A 2 16.39 0.97 -2.86
CA GLU A 2 17.75 0.61 -3.31
C GLU A 2 17.76 -0.21 -4.60
N PHE A 3 16.84 -1.17 -4.76
CA PHE A 3 16.67 -1.92 -6.02
C PHE A 3 16.49 -0.99 -7.22
N MET A 4 15.49 -0.09 -7.18
CA MET A 4 15.24 0.86 -8.26
C MET A 4 16.42 1.80 -8.50
N ALA A 5 17.09 2.24 -7.43
CA ALA A 5 18.29 3.08 -7.53
C ALA A 5 19.47 2.35 -8.20
N SER A 6 19.57 1.03 -8.02
CA SER A 6 20.64 0.21 -8.60
C SER A 6 20.46 -0.12 -10.08
N LEU A 7 19.26 0.10 -10.63
CA LEU A 7 18.98 -0.13 -12.05
C LEU A 7 19.74 0.91 -12.91
N PRO A 8 20.33 0.50 -14.04
CA PRO A 8 21.01 1.42 -14.96
C PRO A 8 20.08 2.49 -15.52
N ASP A 9 20.62 3.70 -15.74
CA ASP A 9 19.89 4.81 -16.37
C ASP A 9 19.93 4.68 -17.90
N ARG A 10 19.35 3.60 -18.43
CA ARG A 10 19.32 3.30 -19.87
C ARG A 10 17.90 3.16 -20.36
N ASP A 11 17.58 3.81 -21.49
CA ASP A 11 16.22 3.82 -22.04
C ASP A 11 15.70 2.43 -22.45
N ASP A 12 16.60 1.47 -22.73
CA ASP A 12 16.30 0.09 -23.09
C ASP A 12 16.11 -0.85 -21.88
N GLU A 13 16.39 -0.42 -20.65
CA GLU A 13 16.37 -1.25 -19.45
C GLU A 13 15.34 -0.77 -18.41
N LYS A 14 14.06 -0.76 -18.81
CA LYS A 14 12.94 -0.41 -17.91
C LYS A 14 12.27 -1.64 -17.31
N VAL A 15 11.77 -1.50 -16.09
CA VAL A 15 11.04 -2.58 -15.40
C VAL A 15 9.52 -2.41 -15.49
N VAL A 16 8.82 -3.54 -15.36
CA VAL A 16 7.39 -3.57 -15.08
C VAL A 16 7.19 -3.78 -13.59
N LEU A 17 6.51 -2.83 -12.94
CA LEU A 17 6.18 -2.96 -11.52
C LEU A 17 4.80 -3.57 -11.37
N VAL A 18 4.69 -4.66 -10.61
CA VAL A 18 3.42 -5.33 -10.33
C VAL A 18 3.15 -5.27 -8.84
N GLY A 19 2.16 -4.48 -8.44
CA GLY A 19 1.75 -4.32 -7.05
C GLY A 19 0.47 -5.12 -6.80
N HIS A 20 0.48 -5.97 -5.79
CA HIS A 20 -0.70 -6.69 -5.29
C HIS A 20 -1.12 -6.15 -3.92
N SER A 21 -2.43 -5.93 -3.70
CA SER A 21 -2.98 -5.46 -2.43
C SER A 21 -2.20 -4.22 -1.91
N TYR A 22 -1.62 -4.29 -0.71
CA TYR A 22 -0.81 -3.22 -0.09
C TYR A 22 0.43 -2.83 -0.92
N GLY A 23 0.95 -3.75 -1.74
CA GLY A 23 2.11 -3.50 -2.62
C GLY A 23 1.88 -2.38 -3.63
N GLY A 24 0.62 -2.04 -3.92
CA GLY A 24 0.27 -0.88 -4.75
C GLY A 24 0.86 0.44 -4.25
N LEU A 25 0.88 0.67 -2.92
CA LEU A 25 1.48 1.88 -2.36
C LEU A 25 2.99 1.95 -2.60
N GLY A 26 3.68 0.82 -2.47
CA GLY A 26 5.12 0.73 -2.68
C GLY A 26 5.51 0.98 -4.14
N ILE A 27 4.79 0.38 -5.09
CA ILE A 27 5.07 0.61 -6.52
C ILE A 27 4.74 2.04 -6.94
N SER A 28 3.71 2.68 -6.38
CA SER A 28 3.40 4.08 -6.65
C SER A 28 4.53 5.01 -6.19
N LEU A 29 5.14 4.74 -5.02
CA LEU A 29 6.29 5.51 -4.57
C LEU A 29 7.52 5.30 -5.47
N ALA A 30 7.72 4.09 -5.98
CA ALA A 30 8.77 3.82 -6.96
C ALA A 30 8.52 4.56 -8.28
N MET A 31 7.27 4.59 -8.75
CA MET A 31 6.84 5.32 -9.95
C MET A 31 7.06 6.83 -9.84
N GLU A 32 6.78 7.42 -8.67
CA GLU A 32 6.99 8.85 -8.44
C GLU A 32 8.47 9.23 -8.48
N ARG A 33 9.35 8.37 -7.95
CA ARG A 33 10.75 8.72 -7.71
C ARG A 33 11.72 8.19 -8.78
N PHE A 34 11.33 7.21 -9.58
CA PHE A 34 12.12 6.69 -10.71
C PHE A 34 11.26 6.50 -11.98
N PRO A 35 10.47 7.51 -12.40
CA PRO A 35 9.55 7.37 -13.53
C PRO A 35 10.25 6.97 -14.84
N GLU A 36 11.49 7.37 -15.03
CA GLU A 36 12.32 7.04 -16.19
C GLU A 36 12.68 5.55 -16.30
N LYS A 37 12.74 4.84 -15.16
CA LYS A 37 13.14 3.43 -15.07
C LYS A 37 11.98 2.45 -15.19
N ILE A 38 10.75 2.95 -15.34
CA ILE A 38 9.54 2.14 -15.27
C ILE A 38 8.81 2.23 -16.61
N SER A 39 8.53 1.07 -17.20
CA SER A 39 7.76 1.00 -18.44
C SER A 39 6.26 1.09 -18.16
N VAL A 40 5.78 0.34 -17.17
CA VAL A 40 4.38 0.33 -16.75
C VAL A 40 4.23 -0.15 -15.30
N GLY A 41 3.25 0.41 -14.60
CA GLY A 41 2.79 -0.06 -13.29
C GLY A 41 1.48 -0.84 -13.42
N VAL A 42 1.43 -2.04 -12.85
CA VAL A 42 0.27 -2.94 -12.85
C VAL A 42 -0.24 -3.09 -11.42
N PHE A 43 -1.51 -2.75 -11.20
CA PHE A 43 -2.17 -2.81 -9.89
C PHE A 43 -3.18 -3.97 -9.87
N ILE A 44 -2.84 -5.06 -9.18
CA ILE A 44 -3.69 -6.24 -9.07
C ILE A 44 -4.38 -6.22 -7.71
N THR A 45 -5.70 -5.99 -7.69
CA THR A 45 -6.51 -5.85 -6.45
C THR A 45 -5.86 -4.92 -5.40
N ALA A 46 -5.05 -3.97 -5.89
CA ALA A 46 -4.10 -3.21 -5.11
C ALA A 46 -4.60 -1.82 -4.73
N TYR A 47 -3.95 -1.23 -3.74
CA TYR A 47 -4.15 0.18 -3.42
C TYR A 47 -3.50 1.05 -4.49
N MET A 48 -4.31 1.83 -5.20
CA MET A 48 -3.86 2.80 -6.19
C MET A 48 -4.03 4.22 -5.63
N PRO A 49 -2.98 4.82 -5.05
CA PRO A 49 -3.02 6.17 -4.50
C PRO A 49 -3.18 7.22 -5.60
N ASN A 50 -3.69 8.38 -5.20
CA ASN A 50 -3.77 9.58 -6.02
C ASN A 50 -3.10 10.75 -5.28
N CYS A 51 -2.88 11.85 -5.99
CA CYS A 51 -2.23 13.04 -5.41
C CYS A 51 -3.19 13.96 -4.64
N GLN A 52 -4.47 13.61 -4.52
CA GLN A 52 -5.50 14.46 -3.91
C GLN A 52 -5.75 14.10 -2.44
N HIS A 53 -5.60 12.83 -2.07
CA HIS A 53 -5.97 12.33 -0.74
C HIS A 53 -4.84 11.49 -0.13
N PRO A 54 -4.67 11.52 1.21
CA PRO A 54 -3.74 10.64 1.89
C PRO A 54 -4.02 9.16 1.59
N PRO A 55 -3.00 8.30 1.46
CA PRO A 55 -3.18 6.86 1.19
C PRO A 55 -4.12 6.15 2.18
N ALA A 56 -4.15 6.58 3.44
CA ALA A 56 -5.05 6.05 4.47
C ALA A 56 -6.53 6.19 4.11
N THR A 57 -6.89 7.17 3.28
CA THR A 57 -8.25 7.35 2.73
C THR A 57 -8.69 6.14 1.91
N LEU A 58 -7.76 5.44 1.23
CA LEU A 58 -8.10 4.24 0.46
C LEU A 58 -8.47 3.08 1.38
N SER A 59 -7.73 2.91 2.48
CA SER A 59 -8.05 1.91 3.50
C SER A 59 -9.38 2.21 4.16
N TYR A 60 -9.64 3.48 4.46
CA TYR A 60 -10.91 3.92 5.02
C TYR A 60 -12.10 3.62 4.10
N LYS A 61 -12.01 3.98 2.82
CA LYS A 61 -13.05 3.69 1.81
C LYS A 61 -13.27 2.19 1.61
N LYS A 62 -12.21 1.37 1.63
CA LYS A 62 -12.35 -0.10 1.63
C LYS A 62 -13.05 -0.60 2.88
N SER A 63 -12.73 -0.02 4.03
CA SER A 63 -13.31 -0.40 5.31
C SER A 63 -14.72 0.17 5.57
N SER A 64 -15.17 1.17 4.81
CA SER A 64 -16.60 1.49 4.80
C SER A 64 -17.43 0.44 4.04
N LEU A 65 -16.78 -0.43 3.24
CA LEU A 65 -17.40 -1.53 2.51
C LEU A 65 -17.32 -2.88 3.26
N HIS A 66 -16.48 -3.00 4.30
CA HIS A 66 -16.22 -4.24 5.05
C HIS A 66 -16.04 -3.94 6.55
N SER A 67 -16.28 -4.89 7.46
CA SER A 67 -16.06 -4.65 8.89
C SER A 67 -14.63 -4.19 9.18
N THR A 68 -14.49 -3.02 9.82
CA THR A 68 -13.22 -2.49 10.32
C THR A 68 -12.66 -3.31 11.49
N MET A 69 -13.48 -4.19 12.09
CA MET A 69 -13.17 -4.90 13.34
C MET A 69 -12.48 -3.98 14.35
N ASP A 70 -11.29 -4.35 14.82
CA ASP A 70 -10.49 -3.62 15.79
C ASP A 70 -9.45 -2.67 15.16
N CYS A 71 -9.54 -2.38 13.86
CA CYS A 71 -8.73 -1.35 13.21
C CYS A 71 -9.04 0.05 13.76
N ARG A 72 -8.01 0.88 13.89
CA ARG A 72 -8.13 2.27 14.38
C ARG A 72 -7.66 3.25 13.33
N PHE A 73 -8.47 4.27 13.08
CA PHE A 73 -8.12 5.37 12.19
C PHE A 73 -7.78 6.61 13.00
N SER A 74 -6.73 7.33 12.61
CA SER A 74 -6.37 8.62 13.17
C SER A 74 -6.72 9.74 12.21
N PHE A 75 -7.11 10.89 12.76
CA PHE A 75 -7.61 12.06 12.01
C PHE A 75 -6.85 13.31 12.44
N ASP A 76 -5.54 13.34 12.18
CA ASP A 76 -4.66 14.41 12.70
C ASP A 76 -4.98 15.80 12.10
N GLN A 77 -5.72 15.83 10.99
CA GLN A 77 -6.24 17.05 10.37
C GLN A 77 -7.65 17.43 10.86
N GLY A 78 -8.18 16.74 11.87
CA GLY A 78 -9.53 16.93 12.41
C GLY A 78 -10.54 15.88 11.91
N PRO A 79 -11.61 15.61 12.69
CA PRO A 79 -12.53 14.49 12.45
C PRO A 79 -13.38 14.63 11.18
N GLU A 80 -13.58 15.85 10.68
CA GLU A 80 -14.30 16.13 9.42
C GLU A 80 -13.43 15.88 8.17
N ASN A 81 -12.13 15.64 8.34
CA ASN A 81 -11.21 15.36 7.25
C ASN A 81 -11.01 13.85 7.05
N PRO A 82 -10.50 13.40 5.89
CA PRO A 82 -10.15 12.00 5.69
C PRO A 82 -9.10 11.52 6.72
N PRO A 83 -9.06 10.22 7.07
CA PRO A 83 -8.09 9.72 8.03
C PRO A 83 -6.67 9.86 7.48
N THR A 84 -5.75 10.18 8.37
CA THR A 84 -4.33 10.38 8.08
C THR A 84 -3.55 9.08 8.18
N SER A 85 -3.97 8.18 9.08
CA SER A 85 -3.35 6.86 9.27
C SER A 85 -4.36 5.81 9.72
N VAL A 86 -3.96 4.55 9.58
CA VAL A 86 -4.71 3.39 10.08
C VAL A 86 -3.75 2.44 10.78
N ILE A 87 -4.18 1.94 11.93
CA ILE A 87 -3.52 0.84 12.65
C ILE A 87 -4.43 -0.38 12.52
N PHE A 88 -3.90 -1.45 11.93
CA PHE A 88 -4.62 -2.72 11.85
C PHE A 88 -4.63 -3.39 13.22
N GLY A 89 -5.83 -3.73 13.69
CA GLY A 89 -6.00 -4.42 14.95
C GLY A 89 -5.66 -5.91 14.86
N ARG A 90 -5.48 -6.55 16.00
CA ARG A 90 -5.07 -7.96 16.09
C ARG A 90 -6.13 -8.90 15.52
N GLU A 91 -7.41 -8.64 15.79
CA GLU A 91 -8.51 -9.48 15.30
C GLU A 91 -8.62 -9.36 13.77
N TYR A 92 -8.49 -8.13 13.26
CA TYR A 92 -8.45 -7.89 11.83
C TYR A 92 -7.29 -8.62 11.15
N MET A 93 -6.08 -8.48 11.70
CA MET A 93 -4.90 -9.12 11.14
C MET A 93 -5.02 -10.65 11.18
N ALA A 94 -5.48 -11.23 12.29
CA ALA A 94 -5.68 -12.67 12.42
C ALA A 94 -6.69 -13.23 11.39
N THR A 95 -7.78 -12.50 11.15
CA THR A 95 -8.88 -12.95 10.28
C THR A 95 -8.59 -12.73 8.80
N ASN A 96 -7.97 -11.60 8.44
CA ASN A 96 -7.87 -11.15 7.05
C ASN A 96 -6.45 -11.08 6.47
N VAL A 97 -5.42 -11.03 7.33
CA VAL A 97 -4.03 -10.90 6.88
C VAL A 97 -3.20 -12.16 7.13
N TYR A 98 -3.38 -12.81 8.28
CA TYR A 98 -2.57 -13.95 8.73
C TYR A 98 -3.27 -15.31 8.62
N GLN A 99 -4.52 -15.37 8.17
CA GLN A 99 -5.33 -16.59 8.10
C GLN A 99 -4.72 -17.71 7.23
N HIS A 100 -3.74 -17.37 6.38
CA HIS A 100 -3.00 -18.32 5.54
C HIS A 100 -1.49 -18.28 5.79
N CYS A 101 -1.03 -17.55 6.81
CA CYS A 101 0.37 -17.55 7.22
C CYS A 101 0.68 -18.82 8.01
N GLN A 102 1.93 -19.28 7.92
CA GLN A 102 2.41 -20.30 8.83
C GLN A 102 2.53 -19.74 10.24
N THR A 103 2.39 -20.60 11.24
CA THR A 103 2.62 -20.21 12.64
C THR A 103 4.05 -19.71 12.79
N GLU A 104 4.21 -18.51 13.34
CA GLU A 104 5.52 -17.97 13.68
C GLU A 104 6.13 -18.82 14.79
N VAL A 105 7.28 -19.43 14.51
CA VAL A 105 8.02 -20.23 15.49
C VAL A 105 9.06 -19.31 16.12
N SER A 106 8.93 -19.03 17.42
CA SER A 106 9.94 -18.27 18.15
C SER A 106 11.26 -19.05 18.13
N VAL A 107 12.31 -18.46 17.55
CA VAL A 107 13.68 -18.97 17.55
C VAL A 107 14.44 -18.43 18.75
#